data_AF-A0A173V736-F1
#
_entry.id   AF-A0A173V736-F1
#
_cell.length_a   1.000
_cell.length_b   1.000
_cell.length_c   1.000
_cell.angle_alpha   90.00
_cell.angle_beta   90.00
_cell.angle_gamma   90.00
#
_symmetry.space_group_name_H-M   'P 1'
#
loop_
_entity.id
_entity.type
_entity.pdbx_description
1 polymer ?
#
loop_
_entity_poly.entity_id
_entity_poly.type
_entity_poly.pdbx_seq_one_letter_code
_entity_poly.pdbx_strand_id
1 'polypeptide(L)'
;MKPIKLTSGVYRIKDIKCSSSSKFYRNLKVGTKVRFELEMGVIEKTSQITIYNLTNNTSYVSPAHKVRSVFWKFNLEEVLP
;
A
#
# COMPACT_ATOMS: atom_id res chain seq x y z
N MET A 1 -5.16 -13.44 7.50
CA MET A 1 -5.16 -12.51 6.35
C MET A 1 -4.59 -13.24 5.14
N LYS A 2 -5.19 -13.11 3.95
CA LYS A 2 -4.57 -13.63 2.72
C LYS A 2 -3.28 -12.84 2.42
N PRO A 3 -2.25 -13.46 1.81
CA PRO A 3 -1.05 -12.74 1.41
C PRO A 3 -1.39 -11.64 0.39
N ILE A 4 -0.82 -10.45 0.58
CA ILE A 4 -0.96 -9.34 -0.37
C ILE A 4 -0.06 -9.64 -1.58
N LYS A 5 -0.65 -9.60 -2.78
CA LYS A 5 0.05 -9.70 -4.05
C LYS A 5 0.56 -8.31 -4.43
N LEU A 6 1.86 -8.12 -4.31
CA LEU A 6 2.53 -6.83 -4.54
C LEU A 6 2.73 -6.45 -6.01
N THR A 7 2.25 -7.27 -6.95
CA THR A 7 2.52 -7.10 -8.38
C THR A 7 1.28 -7.00 -9.25
N SER A 8 0.07 -7.27 -8.73
CA SER A 8 -1.12 -7.33 -9.59
C SER A 8 -2.47 -7.12 -8.91
N GLY A 9 -2.54 -7.05 -7.58
CA GLY A 9 -3.81 -6.92 -6.85
C GLY A 9 -4.27 -5.47 -6.71
N VAL A 10 -5.56 -5.23 -6.94
CA VAL A 10 -6.24 -4.00 -6.47
C VAL A 10 -6.87 -4.31 -5.11
N TYR A 11 -6.65 -3.43 -4.16
CA TYR A 11 -7.14 -3.58 -2.80
C TYR A 11 -7.97 -2.37 -2.39
N ARG A 12 -9.02 -2.60 -1.60
CA ARG A 12 -9.76 -1.56 -0.91
C ARG A 12 -9.34 -1.51 0.55
N ILE A 13 -9.06 -0.32 1.07
CA ILE A 13 -8.83 -0.13 2.50
C ILE A 13 -10.18 -0.28 3.21
N LYS A 14 -10.35 -1.34 3.99
CA LYS A 14 -11.57 -1.62 4.76
C LYS A 14 -11.56 -0.93 6.12
N ASP A 15 -10.40 -0.89 6.76
CA ASP A 15 -10.21 -0.32 8.08
C ASP A 15 -8.75 0.14 8.27
N ILE A 16 -8.53 1.13 9.16
CA ILE A 16 -7.21 1.65 9.51
C ILE A 16 -6.97 1.34 10.99
N LYS A 17 -6.20 0.29 11.29
CA LYS A 17 -5.98 -0.24 12.64
C LYS A 17 -5.30 0.74 13.60
N CYS A 18 -4.52 1.66 13.07
CA CYS A 18 -3.79 2.65 13.86
C CYS A 18 -3.74 3.93 13.06
N SER A 19 -4.05 5.08 13.69
CA SER A 19 -3.99 6.37 13.02
C SER A 19 -2.60 6.54 12.40
N SER A 20 -2.55 6.55 11.06
CA SER A 20 -1.30 6.88 10.37
C SER A 20 -1.08 8.38 10.55
N SER A 21 -0.38 8.77 11.62
CA SER A 21 0.14 10.12 11.81
C SER A 21 1.16 10.52 10.73
N SER A 22 1.56 9.58 9.88
CA SER A 22 2.40 9.87 8.74
C SER A 22 1.64 10.73 7.74
N LYS A 23 2.05 12.00 7.62
CA LYS A 23 1.62 12.93 6.57
C LYS A 23 1.72 12.30 5.17
N PHE A 24 2.64 11.35 5.01
CA PHE A 24 2.89 10.63 3.75
C PHE A 24 1.67 9.86 3.22
N TYR A 25 0.80 9.35 4.10
CA TYR A 25 -0.37 8.54 3.71
C TYR A 25 -1.71 9.23 4.00
N ARG A 26 -1.73 10.55 4.16
CA ARG A 26 -2.92 11.30 4.62
C ARG A 26 -4.16 11.12 3.73
N ASN A 27 -3.99 10.82 2.45
CA ASN A 27 -5.09 10.63 1.51
C ASN A 27 -5.54 9.16 1.38
N LEU A 28 -4.87 8.22 2.07
CA LEU A 28 -5.31 6.83 2.16
C LEU A 28 -6.35 6.72 3.28
N LYS A 29 -7.62 6.73 2.89
CA LYS A 29 -8.76 6.64 3.81
C LYS A 29 -9.46 5.29 3.65
N VAL A 30 -10.32 4.96 4.61
CA VAL A 30 -11.25 3.84 4.43
C VAL A 30 -12.05 4.06 3.15
N GLY A 31 -12.16 3.01 2.34
CA GLY A 31 -12.80 3.02 1.04
C GLY A 31 -11.86 3.31 -0.14
N THR A 32 -10.66 3.85 0.09
CA THR A 32 -9.68 4.12 -0.98
C THR A 32 -9.27 2.81 -1.68
N LYS A 33 -9.24 2.84 -3.01
CA LYS A 33 -8.70 1.76 -3.84
C LYS A 33 -7.22 1.99 -4.08
N VAL A 34 -6.41 0.97 -3.83
CA VAL A 34 -4.95 1.03 -3.98
C VAL A 34 -4.43 -0.15 -4.78
N ARG A 35 -3.42 0.10 -5.61
CA ARG A 35 -2.61 -0.94 -6.26
C ARG A 35 -1.19 -0.84 -5.74
N PHE A 36 -0.56 -1.99 -5.52
CA PHE A 36 0.83 -2.06 -5.09
C PHE A 36 1.71 -2.55 -6.22
N GLU A 37 2.90 -1.99 -6.30
CA GLU A 37 3.93 -2.40 -7.25
C GLU A 37 5.27 -2.43 -6.51
N LEU A 38 5.88 -3.61 -6.44
CA LEU A 38 7.21 -3.79 -5.86
C LEU A 38 8.27 -3.58 -6.94
N GLU A 39 9.07 -2.55 -6.78
CA GLU A 39 10.29 -2.34 -7.55
C GLU A 39 11.46 -2.91 -6.77
N MET A 40 12.00 -4.03 -7.26
CA MET A 40 13.20 -4.62 -6.67
C MET A 40 14.45 -3.88 -7.16
N GLY A 41 15.20 -3.29 -6.24
CA GLY A 41 16.54 -2.81 -6.54
C GLY A 41 17.53 -3.99 -6.62
N VAL A 42 18.70 -3.73 -7.20
CA VAL A 42 19.82 -4.71 -7.30
C VAL A 42 20.27 -5.22 -5.91
N ILE A 43 19.97 -4.48 -4.85
CA ILE A 43 20.23 -4.84 -3.45
C ILE A 43 18.88 -4.92 -2.73
N GLU A 44 18.57 -5.99 -2.00
CA GLU A 44 17.27 -6.16 -1.32
C GLU A 44 16.87 -4.96 -0.44
N LYS A 45 17.86 -4.28 0.17
CA LYS A 45 17.67 -3.08 1.00
C LYS A 45 17.22 -1.84 0.22
N THR A 46 17.40 -1.79 -1.10
CA THR A 46 16.97 -0.69 -1.96
C THR A 46 15.61 -0.94 -2.61
N SER A 47 14.97 -2.08 -2.35
CA SER A 47 13.62 -2.35 -2.86
C SER A 47 12.63 -1.29 -2.40
N GLN A 48 11.83 -0.79 -3.33
CA GLN A 48 10.80 0.22 -3.11
C GLN A 48 9.44 -0.38 -3.44
N ILE A 49 8.40 0.12 -2.77
CA ILE A 49 7.02 -0.20 -3.13
C ILE A 49 6.33 1.10 -3.48
N THR A 50 5.74 1.10 -4.67
CA THR A 50 4.86 2.15 -5.13
C THR A 50 3.43 1.77 -4.79
N ILE A 51 2.74 2.66 -4.09
CA ILE A 51 1.32 2.55 -3.74
C ILE A 51 0.58 3.53 -4.63
N TYR A 52 -0.18 3.03 -5.59
CA TYR A 52 -1.05 3.84 -6.44
C TYR A 52 -2.40 3.98 -5.77
N ASN A 53 -2.82 5.21 -5.47
CA ASN A 53 -4.18 5.54 -5.07
C ASN A 53 -5.03 5.74 -6.33
N LEU A 54 -5.85 4.74 -6.63
CA LEU A 54 -6.70 4.70 -7.81
C LEU A 54 -7.94 5.61 -7.67
N THR A 55 -8.23 6.10 -6.47
CA THR A 55 -9.38 6.99 -6.21
C THR A 55 -9.10 8.42 -6.64
N ASN A 56 -7.85 8.89 -6.54
CA ASN A 56 -7.45 10.25 -6.89
C ASN A 56 -6.23 10.31 -7.84
N ASN A 57 -5.83 9.16 -8.39
CA ASN A 57 -4.71 9.00 -9.32
C ASN A 57 -3.35 9.53 -8.80
N THR A 58 -3.12 9.45 -7.49
CA THR A 58 -1.82 9.80 -6.88
C THR A 58 -1.00 8.55 -6.57
N SER A 59 0.32 8.67 -6.47
CA SER A 59 1.19 7.57 -6.08
C SER A 59 2.10 7.94 -4.92
N TYR A 60 2.51 6.93 -4.15
CA TYR A 60 3.38 7.05 -2.98
C TYR A 60 4.50 6.03 -3.08
N VAL A 61 5.76 6.47 -3.04
CA VAL A 61 6.93 5.58 -3.11
C VAL A 61 7.54 5.43 -1.72
N SER A 62 7.70 4.21 -1.24
CA SER A 62 8.25 3.96 0.10
C SER A 62 9.21 2.77 0.10
N PRO A 63 10.28 2.80 0.92
CA PRO A 63 11.18 1.65 1.05
C PRO A 63 10.41 0.39 1.51
N ALA A 64 10.67 -0.76 0.88
CA ALA A 64 9.93 -2.00 1.12
C ALA A 64 9.88 -2.41 2.60
N HIS A 65 10.98 -2.20 3.33
CA HIS A 65 11.06 -2.47 4.78
C HIS A 65 10.13 -1.58 5.63
N LYS A 66 9.84 -0.35 5.19
CA LYS A 66 8.85 0.53 5.83
C LYS A 66 7.44 0.18 5.42
N VAL A 67 7.23 -0.32 4.21
CA VAL A 67 5.88 -0.61 3.71
C VAL A 67 5.27 -1.80 4.45
N ARG A 68 6.06 -2.80 4.88
CA ARG A 68 5.59 -3.84 5.82
C ARG A 68 4.89 -3.26 7.05
N SER A 69 5.46 -2.19 7.64
CA SER A 69 4.85 -1.49 8.78
C SER A 69 3.59 -0.72 8.40
N VAL A 70 3.52 -0.19 7.18
CA VAL A 70 2.34 0.54 6.65
C VAL A 70 1.19 -0.41 6.35
N PHE A 71 1.46 -1.59 5.78
CA PHE A 71 0.46 -2.64 5.55
C PHE A 71 -0.15 -3.16 6.84
N TRP A 72 0.62 -3.26 7.91
CA TRP A 72 0.09 -3.64 9.21
C TRP A 72 -0.94 -2.65 9.75
N LYS A 73 -0.91 -1.39 9.30
CA LYS A 73 -1.87 -0.35 9.69
C LYS A 73 -3.17 -0.40 8.91
N PHE A 74 -3.21 -1.07 7.76
CA PHE A 74 -4.41 -1.13 6.91
C PHE A 74 -4.97 -2.56 6.85
N ASN A 75 -6.27 -2.69 7.09
CA ASN A 75 -6.99 -3.89 6.67
C ASN A 75 -7.37 -3.73 5.20
N LEU A 76 -6.82 -4.60 4.36
CA LEU A 76 -7.03 -4.59 2.92
C LEU A 76 -7.96 -5.73 2.50
N GLU A 77 -8.86 -5.42 1.58
CA GLU A 77 -9.75 -6.37 0.90
C GLU A 77 -9.38 -6.39 -0.59
N GLU A 78 -9.05 -7.56 -1.14
CA GLU A 78 -8.78 -7.72 -2.59
C GLU A 78 -10.09 -7.47 -3.33
N VAL A 79 -10.08 -6.51 -4.25
CA VAL A 79 -11.21 -6.22 -5.13
C VAL A 79 -10.93 -6.95 -6.43
N LEU A 80 -11.76 -7.93 -6.75
CA LEU A 80 -11.71 -8.58 -8.07
C LEU A 80 -12.00 -7.53 -9.16
N PRO A 81 -11.35 -7.63 -10.33
CA PRO A 81 -11.56 -6.70 -11.44
C PRO A 81 -13.03 -6.61 -11.87
#